data_AF-A0A1F2TQY4-F1
#
_entry.id   AF-A0A1F2TQY4-F1
#
_cell.length_a   1.000
_cell.length_b   1.000
_cell.length_c   1.000
_cell.angle_alpha   90.00
_cell.angle_beta   90.00
_cell.angle_gamma   90.00
#
_symmetry.space_group_name_H-M   'P 1'
#
loop_
_entity.id
_entity.type
_entity.pdbx_description
1 polymer ?
#
loop_
_entity_poly.entity_id
_entity_poly.type
_entity_poly.pdbx_seq_one_letter_code
_entity_poly.pdbx_strand_id
1 'polypeptide(L)'
;MPRQLKIASLGLLLLLASAVFEAPVEGQAPKAVSKMMYVLPNYLGHSGRSDAQFAADVSDLRQRLGEGRFVRVGFSMFIIVSMDDWNVNLTDHAAIRAALASTIAQMDFIIKRARASGIPVNFSIQTAVRDRYDPVQTDAERADRRNTSWYADGQMANGWMTYSRYARKFRNVFEAYARELGSVLANRMARYPSTVISSSGDGESEMSYTRSLIVDPTYTEATSQLCDYSPFAIAEFRDWLRNGGLYAQGQPFAGQGYDQAARYQGDAAPGTDTNGDGHTLNGDFGTSFTSWNLKHFDWSLNDPLEGDPNSIPSFVYEGASFNPLPSQNPAGFDAPRTRTPGNRWWDTWDFFRAIMVWHYNVDFARWMTTTADTDTKRTVPSSKWFSHQLPGDYLFGSSPSNPNFRLITSASPYWVGDISPYGGLGITSFNINAGGGHYFHTTRNVVPQISARGVRWAILEWNPSVPVSNSLDVYEQEMAVIEQYKPTVVVPWAWGSTQPASRVENTPFEIALRDMIARVKDGPTSGSFGPSFAPMFLPPGETADLRPLGSLWPIRVPRRQEK
;
A
#
# COMPACT_ATOMS: atom_id res chain seq x y z
N MET A 1 11.60 -0.01 -80.33
CA MET A 1 10.52 0.99 -80.11
C MET A 1 9.25 0.25 -79.71
N PRO A 2 8.42 0.80 -78.81
CA PRO A 2 8.03 0.10 -77.56
C PRO A 2 6.51 -0.27 -77.55
N ARG A 3 5.84 -0.83 -76.52
CA ARG A 3 5.86 -0.70 -75.04
C ARG A 3 4.89 -1.75 -74.42
N GLN A 4 5.16 -2.16 -73.17
CA GLN A 4 4.21 -2.60 -72.11
C GLN A 4 3.47 -3.95 -72.31
N LEU A 5 3.14 -4.79 -71.30
CA LEU A 5 2.90 -4.62 -69.85
C LEU A 5 3.05 -5.97 -69.07
N LYS A 6 3.17 -5.84 -67.73
CA LYS A 6 3.32 -6.79 -66.59
C LYS A 6 2.48 -8.09 -66.55
N ILE A 7 3.00 -9.15 -65.89
CA ILE A 7 2.56 -9.72 -64.57
C ILE A 7 3.13 -11.16 -64.35
N ALA A 8 3.52 -11.43 -63.09
CA ALA A 8 3.54 -12.71 -62.37
C ALA A 8 4.72 -13.72 -62.47
N SER A 9 5.32 -13.90 -61.29
CA SER A 9 5.59 -15.18 -60.61
C SER A 9 6.76 -16.03 -61.08
N LEU A 10 7.84 -16.03 -60.30
CA LEU A 10 8.74 -17.17 -60.20
C LEU A 10 9.27 -17.31 -58.78
N GLY A 11 9.06 -18.50 -58.21
CA GLY A 11 9.74 -18.94 -57.02
C GLY A 11 11.11 -19.55 -57.35
N LEU A 12 11.95 -19.54 -56.31
CA LEU A 12 12.97 -20.54 -55.99
C LEU A 12 14.28 -20.51 -56.82
N LEU A 13 15.39 -20.07 -56.19
CA LEU A 13 16.47 -20.96 -55.71
C LEU A 13 17.69 -20.16 -55.16
N LEU A 14 18.09 -20.56 -53.94
CA LEU A 14 19.45 -20.68 -53.38
C LEU A 14 20.26 -19.47 -52.84
N LEU A 15 20.71 -19.71 -51.60
CA LEU A 15 22.07 -19.51 -51.05
C LEU A 15 22.48 -18.09 -50.63
N LEU A 16 22.53 -17.83 -49.32
CA LEU A 16 23.79 -17.70 -48.54
C LEU A 16 23.56 -17.13 -47.12
N ALA A 17 24.43 -17.55 -46.21
CA ALA A 17 24.71 -17.04 -44.87
C ALA A 17 23.83 -17.55 -43.71
N SER A 18 24.20 -18.75 -43.26
CA SER A 18 24.10 -19.21 -41.89
C SER A 18 24.83 -18.24 -40.95
N ALA A 19 24.11 -17.27 -40.37
CA ALA A 19 24.53 -16.63 -39.14
C ALA A 19 23.87 -17.40 -38.00
N VAL A 20 24.62 -18.36 -37.44
CA VAL A 20 24.31 -18.91 -36.12
C VAL A 20 24.46 -17.74 -35.16
N PHE A 21 23.35 -17.08 -34.81
CA PHE A 21 23.29 -16.27 -33.61
C PHE A 21 23.41 -17.26 -32.45
N GLU A 22 24.63 -17.44 -31.94
CA GLU A 22 24.80 -17.91 -30.58
C GLU A 22 24.08 -16.90 -29.69
N ALA A 23 22.90 -17.29 -29.21
CA ALA A 23 22.28 -16.60 -28.10
C ALA A 23 23.34 -16.53 -26.98
N PRO A 24 23.57 -15.36 -26.36
CA PRO A 24 24.45 -15.31 -25.21
C PRO A 24 23.94 -16.34 -24.21
N VAL A 25 24.82 -17.25 -23.81
CA VAL A 25 24.56 -18.23 -22.76
C VAL A 25 24.19 -17.44 -21.52
N GLU A 26 22.89 -17.28 -21.29
CA GLU A 26 22.33 -16.80 -20.04
C GLU A 26 22.88 -17.73 -18.96
N GLY A 27 23.79 -17.21 -18.13
CA GLY A 27 24.21 -17.90 -16.92
C GLY A 27 22.94 -18.30 -16.17
N GLN A 28 22.73 -19.61 -16.03
CA GLN A 28 21.54 -20.16 -15.38
C GLN A 28 21.34 -19.44 -14.05
N ALA A 29 20.25 -18.67 -13.97
CA ALA A 29 19.85 -18.03 -12.74
C ALA A 29 19.82 -19.09 -11.62
N PRO A 30 20.42 -18.82 -10.45
CA PRO A 30 20.28 -19.73 -9.31
C PRO A 30 18.79 -19.97 -9.05
N LYS A 31 18.38 -21.23 -8.91
CA LYS A 31 17.01 -21.58 -8.50
C LYS A 31 16.66 -20.77 -7.25
N ALA A 32 15.49 -20.14 -7.25
CA ALA A 32 14.95 -19.47 -6.07
C ALA A 32 14.91 -20.46 -4.90
N VAL A 33 15.80 -20.26 -3.93
CA VAL A 33 15.80 -21.05 -2.69
C VAL A 33 14.63 -20.54 -1.87
N SER A 34 13.65 -21.38 -1.54
CA SER A 34 12.42 -21.00 -0.82
C SER A 34 12.62 -20.45 0.61
N LYS A 35 13.88 -20.19 1.01
CA LYS A 35 14.32 -19.72 2.33
C LYS A 35 15.36 -18.59 2.26
N MET A 36 15.52 -17.95 1.10
CA MET A 36 16.45 -16.82 0.94
C MET A 36 15.89 -15.57 1.62
N MET A 37 16.69 -14.93 2.47
CA MET A 37 16.46 -13.56 2.93
C MET A 37 17.20 -12.60 2.00
N TYR A 38 16.52 -11.54 1.57
CA TYR A 38 17.12 -10.47 0.79
C TYR A 38 17.29 -9.23 1.65
N VAL A 39 18.53 -8.76 1.79
CA VAL A 39 18.86 -7.50 2.46
C VAL A 39 19.15 -6.46 1.39
N LEU A 40 18.19 -5.56 1.17
CA LEU A 40 18.18 -4.66 0.03
C LEU A 40 18.11 -3.21 0.48
N PRO A 41 19.19 -2.60 1.01
CA PRO A 41 19.17 -1.21 1.44
C PRO A 41 18.57 -0.30 0.37
N ASN A 42 17.78 0.70 0.79
CA ASN A 42 17.21 1.65 -0.17
C ASN A 42 18.33 2.49 -0.78
N TYR A 43 18.42 2.50 -2.11
CA TYR A 43 19.51 3.12 -2.84
C TYR A 43 19.12 4.49 -3.40
N LEU A 44 19.68 5.54 -2.80
CA LEU A 44 19.39 6.93 -3.17
C LEU A 44 20.17 7.42 -4.39
N GLY A 45 21.23 6.70 -4.80
CA GLY A 45 22.09 7.10 -5.93
C GLY A 45 21.59 6.68 -7.32
N HIS A 46 20.38 6.13 -7.45
CA HIS A 46 19.90 5.57 -8.73
C HIS A 46 19.71 6.65 -9.81
N SER A 47 19.28 7.85 -9.42
CA SER A 47 19.22 9.04 -10.26
C SER A 47 20.49 9.88 -10.04
N GLY A 48 21.39 9.89 -11.02
CA GLY A 48 22.54 10.81 -11.03
C GLY A 48 23.92 10.18 -10.86
N ARG A 49 24.03 8.90 -10.49
CA ARG A 49 25.32 8.17 -10.56
C ARG A 49 25.55 7.54 -11.92
N SER A 50 26.81 7.48 -12.34
CA SER A 50 27.25 6.74 -13.53
C SER A 50 27.22 5.22 -13.30
N ASP A 51 27.30 4.44 -14.38
CA ASP A 51 27.32 2.97 -14.29
C ASP A 51 28.55 2.46 -13.51
N ALA A 52 29.70 3.15 -13.62
CA ALA A 52 30.92 2.83 -12.88
C ALA A 52 30.76 3.11 -11.37
N GLN A 53 30.10 4.23 -11.02
CA GLN A 53 29.80 4.54 -9.62
C GLN A 53 28.82 3.55 -9.02
N PHE A 54 27.77 3.17 -9.78
CA PHE A 54 26.85 2.12 -9.35
C PHE A 54 27.58 0.79 -9.11
N ALA A 55 28.43 0.35 -10.04
CA ALA A 55 29.21 -0.87 -9.86
C ALA A 55 30.15 -0.80 -8.63
N ALA A 56 30.73 0.37 -8.35
CA ALA A 56 31.53 0.59 -7.14
C ALA A 56 30.68 0.49 -5.87
N ASP A 57 29.48 1.09 -5.85
CA ASP A 57 28.53 0.97 -4.74
C ASP A 57 28.07 -0.49 -4.51
N VAL A 58 27.89 -1.26 -5.59
CA VAL A 58 27.61 -2.71 -5.51
C VAL A 58 28.77 -3.46 -4.86
N SER A 59 30.00 -3.16 -5.24
CA SER A 59 31.20 -3.77 -4.65
C SER A 59 31.33 -3.41 -3.17
N ASP A 60 31.11 -2.14 -2.82
CA ASP A 60 31.14 -1.65 -1.44
C ASP A 60 30.06 -2.32 -0.57
N LEU A 61 28.83 -2.44 -1.08
CA LEU A 61 27.74 -3.14 -0.39
C LEU A 61 28.11 -4.60 -0.06
N ARG A 62 28.63 -5.33 -1.05
CA ARG A 62 29.02 -6.74 -0.88
C ARG A 62 30.20 -6.88 0.09
N GLN A 63 31.19 -5.99 -0.01
CA GLN A 63 32.34 -5.99 0.88
C GLN A 63 31.93 -5.72 2.33
N ARG A 64 30.99 -4.79 2.53
CA ARG A 64 30.50 -4.38 3.85
C ARG A 64 29.57 -5.40 4.49
N LEU A 65 28.55 -5.88 3.77
CA LEU A 65 27.51 -6.72 4.37
C LEU A 65 27.73 -8.23 4.17
N GLY A 66 28.35 -8.63 3.07
CA GLY A 66 28.55 -10.03 2.70
C GLY A 66 27.29 -10.75 2.21
N GLU A 67 27.48 -11.94 1.63
CA GLU A 67 26.42 -12.83 1.12
C GLU A 67 26.74 -14.28 1.49
N GLY A 68 25.75 -15.19 1.41
CA GLY A 68 25.96 -16.63 1.63
C GLY A 68 24.80 -17.49 1.11
N ARG A 69 24.74 -18.77 1.45
CA ARG A 69 23.73 -19.70 0.89
C ARG A 69 22.26 -19.25 1.05
N PHE A 70 21.92 -18.57 2.14
CA PHE A 70 20.55 -18.17 2.52
C PHE A 70 20.35 -16.66 2.64
N VAL A 71 21.38 -15.85 2.36
CA VAL A 71 21.27 -14.39 2.30
C VAL A 71 21.87 -13.86 0.99
N ARG A 72 21.15 -12.94 0.37
CA ARG A 72 21.63 -12.11 -0.76
C ARG A 72 21.50 -10.64 -0.40
N VAL A 73 22.47 -9.84 -0.85
CA VAL A 73 22.40 -8.39 -0.72
C VAL A 73 22.12 -7.75 -2.07
N GLY A 74 21.44 -6.62 -2.03
CA GLY A 74 21.09 -5.88 -3.23
C GLY A 74 20.57 -4.49 -2.91
N PHE A 75 19.78 -3.93 -3.80
CA PHE A 75 19.21 -2.59 -3.59
C PHE A 75 17.70 -2.57 -3.74
N SER A 76 17.03 -1.79 -2.90
CA SER A 76 15.67 -1.36 -3.17
C SER A 76 15.69 0.01 -3.82
N MET A 77 14.79 0.26 -4.77
CA MET A 77 14.59 1.57 -5.36
C MET A 77 13.12 1.95 -5.35
N PHE A 78 12.84 3.19 -4.96
CA PHE A 78 11.52 3.78 -5.16
C PHE A 78 11.28 4.06 -6.64
N ILE A 79 10.14 3.59 -7.13
CA ILE A 79 9.61 3.90 -8.45
C ILE A 79 8.40 4.80 -8.25
N ILE A 80 8.59 6.08 -8.52
CA ILE A 80 7.51 7.07 -8.50
C ILE A 80 6.77 6.94 -9.82
N VAL A 81 5.60 6.34 -9.78
CA VAL A 81 4.77 6.12 -10.97
C VAL A 81 4.13 7.45 -11.35
N SER A 82 4.39 7.88 -12.58
CA SER A 82 3.65 8.98 -13.23
C SER A 82 2.61 8.37 -14.18
N MET A 83 1.34 8.68 -13.97
CA MET A 83 0.26 8.38 -14.92
C MET A 83 -0.08 9.66 -15.67
N ASP A 84 0.15 9.67 -16.99
CA ASP A 84 0.25 10.93 -17.73
C ASP A 84 -1.05 11.36 -18.43
N ASP A 85 -2.08 10.50 -18.51
CA ASP A 85 -3.32 10.79 -19.24
C ASP A 85 -4.59 10.29 -18.52
N TRP A 86 -5.41 11.24 -18.07
CA TRP A 86 -6.71 11.02 -17.42
C TRP A 86 -7.80 10.50 -18.37
N ASN A 87 -7.72 10.85 -19.65
CA ASN A 87 -8.71 10.50 -20.67
C ASN A 87 -8.22 9.36 -21.56
N VAL A 88 -7.20 8.63 -21.12
CA VAL A 88 -6.65 7.49 -21.86
C VAL A 88 -7.75 6.49 -22.19
N ASN A 89 -7.72 5.95 -23.41
CA ASN A 89 -8.63 4.88 -23.78
C ASN A 89 -8.30 3.62 -22.96
N LEU A 90 -9.16 3.28 -22.01
CA LEU A 90 -8.98 2.17 -21.07
C LEU A 90 -8.92 0.78 -21.72
N THR A 91 -9.28 0.67 -23.01
CA THR A 91 -9.19 -0.58 -23.78
C THR A 91 -7.95 -0.66 -24.66
N ASP A 92 -7.21 0.45 -24.80
CA ASP A 92 -6.00 0.53 -25.61
C ASP A 92 -4.76 0.39 -24.72
N HIS A 93 -4.30 -0.86 -24.56
CA HIS A 93 -3.09 -1.19 -23.83
C HIS A 93 -1.84 -0.45 -24.33
N ALA A 94 -1.76 -0.16 -25.64
CA ALA A 94 -0.61 0.55 -26.20
C ALA A 94 -0.62 2.03 -25.77
N ALA A 95 -1.79 2.66 -25.75
CA ALA A 95 -1.95 4.02 -25.24
C ALA A 95 -1.61 4.12 -23.75
N ILE A 96 -2.14 3.21 -22.91
CA ILE A 96 -1.83 3.17 -21.48
C ILE A 96 -0.32 2.96 -21.25
N ARG A 97 0.29 2.03 -21.99
CA ARG A 97 1.74 1.78 -21.92
C ARG A 97 2.56 3.01 -22.34
N ALA A 98 2.12 3.73 -23.38
CA ALA A 98 2.77 4.96 -23.80
C ALA A 98 2.70 6.05 -22.72
N ALA A 99 1.56 6.15 -22.02
CA ALA A 99 1.39 7.06 -20.88
C ALA A 99 2.14 6.63 -19.60
N LEU A 100 2.76 5.44 -19.59
CA LEU A 100 3.68 4.96 -18.54
C LEU A 100 5.15 4.97 -19.00
N ALA A 101 5.47 5.50 -20.18
CA ALA A 101 6.79 5.32 -20.80
C ALA A 101 7.95 5.80 -19.92
N SER A 102 7.78 6.91 -19.21
CA SER A 102 8.78 7.45 -18.28
C SER A 102 9.08 6.48 -17.12
N THR A 103 8.03 5.98 -16.46
CA THR A 103 8.09 4.98 -15.40
C THR A 103 8.77 3.69 -15.88
N ILE A 104 8.36 3.18 -17.06
CA ILE A 104 8.92 1.95 -17.65
C ILE A 104 10.40 2.13 -17.97
N ALA A 105 10.80 3.28 -18.55
CA ALA A 105 12.19 3.57 -18.86
C ALA A 105 13.06 3.62 -17.60
N GLN A 106 12.55 4.18 -16.50
CA GLN A 106 13.26 4.18 -15.21
C GLN A 106 13.48 2.76 -14.69
N MET A 107 12.45 1.91 -14.70
CA MET A 107 12.57 0.51 -14.28
C MET A 107 13.59 -0.24 -15.14
N ASP A 108 13.52 -0.09 -16.47
CA ASP A 108 14.41 -0.78 -17.42
C ASP A 108 15.87 -0.33 -17.26
N PHE A 109 16.09 0.96 -17.02
CA PHE A 109 17.41 1.49 -16.73
C PHE A 109 18.02 0.90 -15.45
N ILE A 110 17.22 0.81 -14.38
CA ILE A 110 17.64 0.19 -13.11
C ILE A 110 17.96 -1.30 -13.34
N ILE A 111 17.08 -2.03 -14.03
CA ILE A 111 17.28 -3.46 -14.33
C ILE A 111 18.56 -3.66 -15.13
N LYS A 112 18.80 -2.84 -16.17
CA LYS A 112 20.02 -2.93 -16.97
C LYS A 112 21.28 -2.82 -16.12
N ARG A 113 21.34 -1.83 -15.23
CA ARG A 113 22.48 -1.62 -14.31
C ARG A 113 22.65 -2.77 -13.33
N ALA A 114 21.55 -3.19 -12.72
CA ALA A 114 21.53 -4.29 -11.77
C ALA A 114 21.99 -5.60 -12.41
N ARG A 115 21.55 -5.88 -13.65
CA ARG A 115 22.01 -7.02 -14.45
C ARG A 115 23.49 -6.95 -14.75
N ALA A 116 23.99 -5.80 -15.21
CA ALA A 116 25.40 -5.61 -15.52
C ALA A 116 26.31 -5.83 -14.29
N SER A 117 25.81 -5.54 -13.09
CA SER A 117 26.53 -5.72 -11.82
C SER A 117 26.18 -7.03 -11.09
N GLY A 118 25.30 -7.85 -11.67
CA GLY A 118 24.83 -9.12 -11.11
C GLY A 118 24.20 -8.99 -9.72
N ILE A 119 23.42 -7.93 -9.45
CA ILE A 119 22.84 -7.64 -8.13
C ILE A 119 21.30 -7.73 -8.16
N PRO A 120 20.65 -8.34 -7.16
CA PRO A 120 19.19 -8.33 -7.05
C PRO A 120 18.65 -6.94 -6.69
N VAL A 121 17.43 -6.65 -7.14
CA VAL A 121 16.69 -5.42 -6.86
C VAL A 121 15.25 -5.70 -6.43
N ASN A 122 14.77 -4.83 -5.54
CA ASN A 122 13.36 -4.67 -5.21
C ASN A 122 12.85 -3.32 -5.73
N PHE A 123 11.61 -3.28 -6.20
CA PHE A 123 10.93 -2.02 -6.51
C PHE A 123 9.93 -1.65 -5.41
N SER A 124 10.14 -0.48 -4.81
CA SER A 124 9.18 0.18 -3.93
C SER A 124 8.26 1.05 -4.78
N ILE A 125 7.07 0.55 -5.13
CA ILE A 125 6.15 1.28 -6.02
C ILE A 125 5.45 2.36 -5.19
N GLN A 126 5.34 3.55 -5.75
CA GLN A 126 4.54 4.60 -5.15
C GLN A 126 3.82 5.33 -6.28
N THR A 127 2.51 5.51 -6.16
CA THR A 127 1.68 6.32 -7.06
C THR A 127 1.27 7.64 -6.38
N ALA A 128 0.68 8.58 -7.10
CA ALA A 128 0.37 9.90 -6.56
C ALA A 128 -0.99 9.99 -5.83
N VAL A 129 -1.40 8.92 -5.13
CA VAL A 129 -2.61 8.90 -4.28
C VAL A 129 -2.46 9.62 -2.93
N ARG A 130 -1.22 9.91 -2.50
CA ARG A 130 -0.90 10.53 -1.21
C ARG A 130 0.13 11.65 -1.35
N ASP A 131 -0.18 12.81 -0.78
CA ASP A 131 0.69 13.98 -0.56
C ASP A 131 1.46 14.47 -1.79
N ARG A 132 0.93 14.22 -2.99
CA ARG A 132 1.54 14.62 -4.26
C ARG A 132 0.54 14.53 -5.41
N TYR A 133 0.97 14.98 -6.58
CA TYR A 133 0.19 14.95 -7.81
C TYR A 133 1.00 14.36 -8.96
N ASP A 134 0.33 13.56 -9.79
CA ASP A 134 0.68 13.34 -11.19
C ASP A 134 -0.39 14.00 -12.09
N PRO A 135 -0.24 13.96 -13.44
CA PRO A 135 -1.26 14.49 -14.35
C PRO A 135 -2.65 13.88 -14.16
N VAL A 136 -2.76 12.55 -14.00
CA VAL A 136 -4.05 11.88 -13.76
C VAL A 136 -4.72 12.37 -12.49
N GLN A 137 -4.02 12.47 -11.35
CA GLN A 137 -4.65 12.98 -10.13
C GLN A 137 -5.01 14.46 -10.22
N THR A 138 -4.16 15.26 -10.85
CA THR A 138 -4.43 16.69 -11.09
C THR A 138 -5.73 16.86 -11.87
N ASP A 139 -5.90 16.10 -12.97
CA ASP A 139 -7.07 16.24 -13.83
C ASP A 139 -8.31 15.54 -13.26
N ALA A 140 -8.15 14.44 -12.52
CA ALA A 140 -9.24 13.81 -11.78
C ALA A 140 -9.83 14.76 -10.72
N GLU A 141 -8.98 15.44 -9.95
CA GLU A 141 -9.38 16.45 -8.98
C GLU A 141 -10.06 17.65 -9.64
N ARG A 142 -9.52 18.15 -10.76
CA ARG A 142 -10.12 19.27 -11.50
C ARG A 142 -11.47 18.93 -12.11
N ALA A 143 -11.61 17.73 -12.64
CA ALA A 143 -12.84 17.25 -13.25
C ALA A 143 -13.94 17.05 -12.20
N ASP A 144 -13.59 16.46 -11.05
CA ASP A 144 -14.52 16.24 -9.96
C ASP A 144 -13.79 16.14 -8.61
N ARG A 145 -13.98 17.16 -7.78
CA ARG A 145 -13.35 17.31 -6.47
C ARG A 145 -13.74 16.22 -5.47
N ARG A 146 -14.80 15.44 -5.77
CA ARG A 146 -15.18 14.24 -5.00
C ARG A 146 -14.16 13.10 -5.13
N ASN A 147 -13.26 13.14 -6.12
CA ASN A 147 -12.14 12.19 -6.26
C ASN A 147 -11.03 12.42 -5.22
N THR A 148 -11.04 13.53 -4.50
CA THR A 148 -10.09 13.83 -3.43
C THR A 148 -10.67 13.39 -2.08
N SER A 149 -9.81 13.12 -1.10
CA SER A 149 -10.17 12.93 0.30
C SER A 149 -10.64 14.24 0.94
N TRP A 150 -11.69 14.20 1.78
CA TRP A 150 -12.22 15.39 2.45
C TRP A 150 -12.18 15.24 3.97
N TYR A 151 -11.99 16.34 4.66
CA TYR A 151 -12.06 16.43 6.11
C TYR A 151 -13.52 16.48 6.61
N ALA A 152 -13.72 16.23 7.90
CA ALA A 152 -15.04 16.25 8.53
C ALA A 152 -15.77 17.60 8.37
N ASP A 153 -15.04 18.72 8.24
CA ASP A 153 -15.58 20.06 7.97
C ASP A 153 -15.96 20.30 6.49
N GLY A 154 -15.78 19.28 5.64
CA GLY A 154 -16.05 19.33 4.20
C GLY A 154 -14.93 19.96 3.36
N GLN A 155 -13.85 20.44 3.98
CA GLN A 155 -12.70 20.96 3.23
C GLN A 155 -11.91 19.80 2.63
N MET A 156 -11.28 20.03 1.48
CA MET A 156 -10.45 19.03 0.82
C MET A 156 -9.08 18.84 1.47
N ALA A 157 -8.60 17.60 1.42
CA ALA A 157 -7.20 17.25 1.61
C ALA A 157 -6.48 17.26 0.25
N ASN A 158 -6.07 18.43 -0.22
CA ASN A 158 -5.37 18.57 -1.51
C ASN A 158 -4.16 17.63 -1.60
N GLY A 159 -4.04 16.89 -2.71
CA GLY A 159 -2.98 15.91 -2.95
C GLY A 159 -3.25 14.54 -2.34
N TRP A 160 -4.42 14.33 -1.73
CA TRP A 160 -4.84 13.05 -1.16
C TRP A 160 -6.08 12.57 -1.89
N MET A 161 -5.98 11.51 -2.68
CA MET A 161 -7.14 10.97 -3.38
C MET A 161 -8.06 10.19 -2.44
N THR A 162 -9.34 10.08 -2.76
CA THR A 162 -10.22 9.16 -2.03
C THR A 162 -9.85 7.71 -2.35
N TYR A 163 -9.88 6.84 -1.34
CA TYR A 163 -9.79 5.40 -1.54
C TYR A 163 -11.15 4.75 -1.82
N SER A 164 -12.21 5.55 -1.85
CA SER A 164 -13.54 5.02 -2.07
C SER A 164 -13.65 4.35 -3.44
N ARG A 165 -14.22 3.15 -3.46
CA ARG A 165 -14.58 2.41 -4.67
C ARG A 165 -15.68 3.10 -5.48
N TYR A 166 -16.31 4.13 -4.91
CA TYR A 166 -17.40 4.89 -5.54
C TYR A 166 -16.87 6.02 -6.42
N ALA A 167 -15.58 6.36 -6.32
CA ALA A 167 -14.87 7.22 -7.28
C ALA A 167 -14.61 6.48 -8.61
N ARG A 168 -15.67 5.97 -9.24
CA ARG A 168 -15.60 4.91 -10.26
C ARG A 168 -14.73 5.29 -11.47
N LYS A 169 -14.84 6.51 -12.00
CA LYS A 169 -14.00 6.96 -13.12
C LYS A 169 -12.52 6.95 -12.72
N PHE A 170 -12.21 7.53 -11.55
CA PHE A 170 -10.85 7.54 -11.01
C PHE A 170 -10.30 6.12 -10.82
N ARG A 171 -11.07 5.24 -10.17
CA ARG A 171 -10.70 3.84 -9.95
C ARG A 171 -10.47 3.09 -11.26
N ASN A 172 -11.29 3.30 -12.28
CA ASN A 172 -11.14 2.63 -13.59
C ASN A 172 -9.86 3.06 -14.31
N VAL A 173 -9.57 4.37 -14.35
CA VAL A 173 -8.33 4.89 -14.95
C VAL A 173 -7.12 4.34 -14.20
N PHE A 174 -7.14 4.45 -12.87
CA PHE A 174 -6.05 4.01 -12.02
C PHE A 174 -5.82 2.49 -12.08
N GLU A 175 -6.89 1.69 -12.13
CA GLU A 175 -6.83 0.24 -12.36
C GLU A 175 -6.14 -0.08 -13.69
N ALA A 176 -6.51 0.61 -14.78
CA ALA A 176 -5.92 0.37 -16.09
C ALA A 176 -4.39 0.60 -16.09
N TYR A 177 -3.94 1.69 -15.48
CA TYR A 177 -2.51 1.97 -15.29
C TYR A 177 -1.82 0.92 -14.41
N ALA A 178 -2.40 0.56 -13.26
CA ALA A 178 -1.84 -0.45 -12.37
C ALA A 178 -1.73 -1.81 -13.07
N ARG A 179 -2.74 -2.22 -13.84
CA ARG A 179 -2.70 -3.46 -14.61
C ARG A 179 -1.60 -3.47 -15.66
N GLU A 180 -1.42 -2.36 -16.38
CA GLU A 180 -0.37 -2.25 -17.39
C GLU A 180 1.04 -2.24 -16.75
N LEU A 181 1.21 -1.55 -15.62
CA LEU A 181 2.45 -1.62 -14.84
C LEU A 181 2.73 -3.04 -14.33
N GLY A 182 1.69 -3.74 -13.85
CA GLY A 182 1.76 -5.15 -13.43
C GLY A 182 2.21 -6.07 -14.57
N SER A 183 1.67 -5.88 -15.78
CA SER A 183 2.07 -6.57 -17.00
C SER A 183 3.56 -6.34 -17.33
N VAL A 184 4.03 -5.08 -17.29
CA VAL A 184 5.45 -4.75 -17.50
C VAL A 184 6.32 -5.43 -16.44
N LEU A 185 5.97 -5.33 -15.16
CA LEU A 185 6.74 -5.91 -14.08
C LEU A 185 6.79 -7.45 -14.18
N ALA A 186 5.68 -8.09 -14.55
CA ALA A 186 5.60 -9.53 -14.78
C ALA A 186 6.59 -9.98 -15.87
N ASN A 187 6.63 -9.25 -16.99
CA ASN A 187 7.59 -9.47 -18.06
C ASN A 187 9.03 -9.40 -17.55
N ARG A 188 9.37 -8.37 -16.78
CA ARG A 188 10.74 -8.17 -16.26
C ARG A 188 11.13 -9.21 -15.23
N MET A 189 10.22 -9.60 -14.34
CA MET A 189 10.45 -10.71 -13.40
C MET A 189 10.59 -12.06 -14.10
N ALA A 190 9.90 -12.27 -15.22
CA ALA A 190 10.00 -13.50 -16.01
C ALA A 190 11.32 -13.58 -16.79
N ARG A 191 11.75 -12.46 -17.40
CA ARG A 191 13.02 -12.39 -18.16
C ARG A 191 14.25 -12.33 -17.27
N TYR A 192 14.16 -11.67 -16.10
CA TYR A 192 15.30 -11.43 -15.21
C TYR A 192 15.02 -11.89 -13.77
N PRO A 193 14.70 -13.18 -13.55
CA PRO A 193 14.20 -13.68 -12.26
C PRO A 193 15.20 -13.60 -11.10
N SER A 194 16.51 -13.52 -11.40
CA SER A 194 17.60 -13.33 -10.44
C SER A 194 17.92 -11.86 -10.16
N THR A 195 17.47 -10.94 -11.02
CA THR A 195 17.65 -9.50 -10.84
C THR A 195 16.43 -8.90 -10.16
N VAL A 196 15.23 -9.05 -10.73
CA VAL A 196 14.00 -8.52 -10.10
C VAL A 196 13.43 -9.57 -9.16
N ILE A 197 13.77 -9.47 -7.88
CA ILE A 197 13.45 -10.50 -6.88
C ILE A 197 12.10 -10.27 -6.22
N SER A 198 11.71 -9.01 -6.05
CA SER A 198 10.42 -8.60 -5.49
C SER A 198 10.01 -7.21 -5.94
N SER A 199 8.76 -6.86 -5.65
CA SER A 199 8.21 -5.52 -5.73
C SER A 199 7.18 -5.35 -4.65
N SER A 200 6.73 -4.12 -4.45
CA SER A 200 5.71 -3.80 -3.47
C SER A 200 4.49 -3.09 -4.04
N GLY A 201 3.41 -3.12 -3.26
CA GLY A 201 2.22 -2.31 -3.43
C GLY A 201 2.49 -0.83 -3.23
N ASP A 202 1.44 -0.04 -3.37
CA ASP A 202 1.56 1.41 -3.33
C ASP A 202 2.00 1.91 -1.95
N GLY A 203 3.19 2.52 -1.94
CA GLY A 203 3.93 2.89 -0.75
C GLY A 203 3.15 3.79 0.20
N GLU A 204 2.95 3.29 1.41
CA GLU A 204 2.41 4.00 2.56
C GLU A 204 0.99 4.54 2.37
N SER A 205 0.15 3.75 1.69
CA SER A 205 -1.25 4.09 1.42
C SER A 205 -2.03 4.30 2.72
N GLU A 206 -2.52 5.51 2.95
CA GLU A 206 -3.20 5.89 4.19
C GLU A 206 -4.00 7.19 4.01
N MET A 207 -4.82 7.53 5.00
CA MET A 207 -5.62 8.75 4.96
C MET A 207 -4.79 9.99 5.34
N SER A 208 -5.26 11.14 4.85
CA SER A 208 -4.59 12.41 5.11
C SER A 208 -4.48 12.70 6.60
N TYR A 209 -3.25 12.97 7.03
CA TYR A 209 -2.93 13.48 8.34
C TYR A 209 -2.56 14.96 8.33
N THR A 210 -2.63 15.64 7.17
CA THR A 210 -2.02 16.98 6.97
C THR A 210 -2.63 18.05 7.89
N ARG A 211 -3.95 17.99 8.17
CA ARG A 211 -4.62 18.85 9.16
C ARG A 211 -4.77 18.18 10.53
N SER A 212 -3.90 17.23 10.88
CA SER A 212 -3.83 16.57 12.19
C SER A 212 -2.50 15.84 12.36
N LEU A 213 -1.40 16.53 12.08
CA LEU A 213 -0.07 15.99 12.30
C LEU A 213 0.18 15.78 13.79
N ILE A 214 0.75 14.62 14.18
CA ILE A 214 1.07 14.31 15.59
C ILE A 214 2.04 15.31 16.24
N VAL A 215 2.84 15.99 15.42
CA VAL A 215 3.80 17.01 15.85
C VAL A 215 3.22 18.43 15.86
N ASP A 216 2.03 18.63 15.31
CA ASP A 216 1.39 19.95 15.24
C ASP A 216 0.49 20.17 16.47
N PRO A 217 0.85 21.08 17.39
CA PRO A 217 0.08 21.31 18.61
C PRO A 217 -1.27 22.01 18.34
N THR A 218 -1.52 22.47 17.11
CA THR A 218 -2.81 23.06 16.71
C THR A 218 -3.95 22.07 16.82
N TYR A 219 -3.65 20.77 16.64
CA TYR A 219 -4.65 19.72 16.65
C TYR A 219 -4.51 18.88 17.92
N THR A 220 -5.67 18.56 18.49
CA THR A 220 -5.82 17.66 19.62
C THR A 220 -6.71 16.51 19.18
N GLU A 221 -6.82 15.48 20.03
CA GLU A 221 -7.84 14.44 19.83
C GLU A 221 -9.27 14.96 19.69
N ALA A 222 -9.60 16.11 20.31
CA ALA A 222 -10.92 16.71 20.23
C ALA A 222 -11.11 17.60 18.98
N THR A 223 -10.01 18.13 18.43
CA THR A 223 -10.03 19.05 17.28
C THR A 223 -9.51 18.42 15.99
N SER A 224 -9.27 17.11 16.01
CA SER A 224 -8.72 16.35 14.90
C SER A 224 -9.59 16.45 13.66
N GLN A 225 -8.96 16.75 12.54
CA GLN A 225 -9.56 16.75 11.22
C GLN A 225 -9.23 15.43 10.54
N LEU A 226 -10.19 14.51 10.54
CA LEU A 226 -10.03 13.19 9.97
C LEU A 226 -10.56 13.17 8.53
N CYS A 227 -9.89 12.40 7.67
CA CYS A 227 -10.38 11.98 6.36
C CYS A 227 -10.83 10.53 6.43
N ASP A 228 -11.65 9.99 5.53
CA ASP A 228 -12.18 10.62 4.32
C ASP A 228 -13.70 10.79 4.40
N TYR A 229 -14.19 12.03 4.35
CA TYR A 229 -15.60 12.41 4.32
C TYR A 229 -16.07 12.87 2.94
N SER A 230 -15.32 12.51 1.88
CA SER A 230 -15.73 12.77 0.50
C SER A 230 -17.12 12.16 0.24
N PRO A 231 -17.93 12.74 -0.66
CA PRO A 231 -19.27 12.22 -0.94
C PRO A 231 -19.25 10.73 -1.35
N PHE A 232 -18.21 10.29 -2.05
CA PHE A 232 -18.01 8.90 -2.40
C PHE A 232 -17.76 8.00 -1.18
N ALA A 233 -16.91 8.41 -0.23
CA ALA A 233 -16.67 7.65 0.99
C ALA A 233 -17.93 7.50 1.85
N ILE A 234 -18.74 8.56 1.98
CA ILE A 234 -20.00 8.51 2.74
C ILE A 234 -21.03 7.59 2.05
N ALA A 235 -21.13 7.66 0.72
CA ALA A 235 -21.99 6.77 -0.05
C ALA A 235 -21.55 5.30 0.06
N GLU A 236 -20.24 5.05 0.02
CA GLU A 236 -19.70 3.71 0.18
C GLU A 236 -19.94 3.17 1.59
N PHE A 237 -19.76 3.99 2.62
CA PHE A 237 -20.03 3.58 4.00
C PHE A 237 -21.48 3.16 4.22
N ARG A 238 -22.42 3.97 3.71
CA ARG A 238 -23.85 3.65 3.71
C ARG A 238 -24.11 2.27 3.12
N ASP A 239 -23.54 2.01 1.95
CA ASP A 239 -23.82 0.81 1.18
C ASP A 239 -23.08 -0.41 1.74
N TRP A 240 -21.87 -0.21 2.28
CA TRP A 240 -21.11 -1.22 3.03
C TRP A 240 -21.89 -1.69 4.26
N LEU A 241 -22.47 -0.76 5.02
CA LEU A 241 -23.29 -1.08 6.20
C LEU A 241 -24.49 -1.96 5.90
N ARG A 242 -25.02 -1.93 4.66
CA ARG A 242 -26.28 -2.59 4.31
C ARG A 242 -26.15 -3.62 3.19
N ASN A 243 -24.95 -3.99 2.75
CA ASN A 243 -24.77 -4.79 1.53
C ASN A 243 -25.58 -4.21 0.35
N GLY A 244 -25.51 -2.89 0.18
CA GLY A 244 -26.15 -2.13 -0.88
C GLY A 244 -25.16 -1.74 -1.97
N GLY A 245 -25.63 -1.04 -3.01
CA GLY A 245 -24.77 -0.50 -4.07
C GLY A 245 -23.76 -1.52 -4.60
N LEU A 246 -22.47 -1.19 -4.63
CA LEU A 246 -21.42 -2.10 -5.15
C LEU A 246 -21.16 -3.33 -4.25
N TYR A 247 -21.72 -3.37 -3.04
CA TYR A 247 -21.65 -4.49 -2.07
C TYR A 247 -22.87 -5.40 -2.12
N ALA A 248 -23.89 -5.07 -2.91
CA ALA A 248 -25.09 -5.90 -3.04
C ALA A 248 -24.80 -7.25 -3.70
N GLN A 249 -25.71 -8.20 -3.52
CA GLN A 249 -25.59 -9.51 -4.17
C GLN A 249 -25.49 -9.35 -5.70
N GLY A 250 -24.50 -10.02 -6.30
CA GLY A 250 -24.23 -9.94 -7.73
C GLY A 250 -23.40 -8.73 -8.17
N GLN A 251 -23.04 -7.82 -7.24
CA GLN A 251 -22.18 -6.67 -7.52
C GLN A 251 -20.70 -6.99 -7.25
N PRO A 252 -19.75 -6.18 -7.76
CA PRO A 252 -18.33 -6.52 -7.75
C PRO A 252 -17.72 -6.78 -6.37
N PHE A 253 -18.29 -6.20 -5.30
CA PHE A 253 -17.79 -6.33 -3.92
C PHE A 253 -18.78 -7.06 -3.00
N ALA A 254 -19.68 -7.86 -3.58
CA ALA A 254 -20.59 -8.72 -2.81
C ALA A 254 -19.82 -9.55 -1.75
N GLY A 255 -20.33 -9.56 -0.52
CA GLY A 255 -19.72 -10.28 0.61
C GLY A 255 -18.51 -9.59 1.26
N GLN A 256 -18.22 -8.34 0.88
CA GLN A 256 -17.21 -7.48 1.54
C GLN A 256 -17.85 -6.36 2.37
N GLY A 257 -19.18 -6.39 2.55
CA GLY A 257 -19.91 -5.44 3.37
C GLY A 257 -19.71 -5.70 4.87
N TYR A 258 -20.36 -4.88 5.70
CA TYR A 258 -20.32 -5.01 7.15
C TYR A 258 -20.84 -6.38 7.60
N ASP A 259 -20.22 -6.98 8.62
CA ASP A 259 -20.60 -8.31 9.13
C ASP A 259 -22.07 -8.40 9.56
N GLN A 260 -22.68 -7.28 9.96
CA GLN A 260 -24.09 -7.21 10.35
C GLN A 260 -24.99 -6.60 9.27
N ALA A 261 -24.51 -6.45 8.04
CA ALA A 261 -25.23 -5.75 6.98
C ALA A 261 -26.58 -6.36 6.62
N ALA A 262 -26.74 -7.66 6.84
CA ALA A 262 -28.01 -8.36 6.62
C ALA A 262 -29.17 -7.73 7.41
N ARG A 263 -28.89 -7.09 8.56
CA ARG A 263 -29.89 -6.39 9.38
C ARG A 263 -30.53 -5.19 8.68
N TYR A 264 -29.80 -4.52 7.78
CA TYR A 264 -30.24 -3.24 7.20
C TYR A 264 -30.45 -3.32 5.69
N GLN A 265 -30.13 -4.45 5.06
CA GLN A 265 -30.13 -4.61 3.60
C GLN A 265 -31.49 -4.35 2.97
N GLY A 266 -32.57 -4.79 3.64
CA GLY A 266 -33.95 -4.66 3.17
C GLY A 266 -34.71 -3.42 3.66
N ASP A 267 -34.11 -2.61 4.53
CA ASP A 267 -34.84 -1.50 5.16
C ASP A 267 -35.10 -0.35 4.20
N ALA A 268 -36.37 0.06 4.11
CA ALA A 268 -36.82 1.17 3.30
C ALA A 268 -36.21 2.51 3.74
N ALA A 269 -35.98 2.67 5.05
CA ALA A 269 -35.32 3.83 5.66
C ALA A 269 -34.49 3.40 6.88
N PRO A 270 -33.47 4.17 7.30
CA PRO A 270 -32.62 3.82 8.44
C PRO A 270 -33.34 3.54 9.77
N GLY A 271 -34.56 4.08 9.95
CA GLY A 271 -35.40 3.89 11.13
C GLY A 271 -36.59 2.95 10.95
N THR A 272 -36.70 2.25 9.82
CA THR A 272 -37.84 1.39 9.51
C THR A 272 -37.40 -0.06 9.33
N ASP A 273 -37.77 -0.91 10.30
CA ASP A 273 -37.56 -2.37 10.26
C ASP A 273 -38.51 -2.99 9.22
N THR A 274 -38.03 -3.09 7.97
CA THR A 274 -38.87 -3.55 6.85
C THR A 274 -38.87 -5.07 6.74
N ASN A 275 -37.80 -5.71 7.18
CA ASN A 275 -37.63 -7.16 7.11
C ASN A 275 -38.20 -7.89 8.34
N GLY A 276 -38.55 -7.16 9.41
CA GLY A 276 -39.17 -7.67 10.63
C GLY A 276 -38.18 -8.37 11.57
N ASP A 277 -36.88 -8.06 11.47
CA ASP A 277 -35.84 -8.74 12.25
C ASP A 277 -35.57 -8.09 13.62
N GLY A 278 -36.28 -7.01 13.95
CA GLY A 278 -36.18 -6.27 15.20
C GLY A 278 -35.01 -5.28 15.24
N HIS A 279 -34.27 -5.12 14.14
CA HIS A 279 -33.17 -4.18 14.03
C HIS A 279 -33.49 -3.04 13.06
N THR A 280 -32.95 -1.87 13.37
CA THR A 280 -32.88 -0.73 12.45
C THR A 280 -31.51 -0.09 12.63
N LEU A 281 -31.00 0.60 11.61
CA LEU A 281 -29.75 1.35 11.74
C LEU A 281 -29.87 2.39 12.87
N ASN A 282 -30.95 3.17 12.87
CA ASN A 282 -31.17 4.22 13.89
C ASN A 282 -31.23 3.63 15.30
N GLY A 283 -31.92 2.50 15.48
CA GLY A 283 -32.00 1.82 16.77
C GLY A 283 -30.66 1.23 17.22
N ASP A 284 -29.92 0.56 16.33
CA ASP A 284 -28.67 -0.13 16.66
C ASP A 284 -27.50 0.84 16.92
N PHE A 285 -27.50 2.02 16.27
CA PHE A 285 -26.41 3.00 16.33
C PHE A 285 -26.77 4.31 17.05
N GLY A 286 -28.03 4.51 17.45
CA GLY A 286 -28.48 5.74 18.12
C GLY A 286 -28.49 6.96 17.20
N THR A 287 -28.79 6.76 15.91
CA THR A 287 -28.92 7.83 14.91
C THR A 287 -30.39 8.15 14.65
N SER A 288 -30.66 9.16 13.81
CA SER A 288 -32.02 9.65 13.56
C SER A 288 -32.27 10.01 12.09
N PHE A 289 -31.70 9.24 11.16
CA PHE A 289 -31.85 9.48 9.73
C PHE A 289 -33.24 9.04 9.24
N THR A 290 -33.85 9.80 8.34
CA THR A 290 -35.15 9.43 7.75
C THR A 290 -35.02 8.92 6.32
N SER A 291 -33.83 8.99 5.73
CA SER A 291 -33.56 8.56 4.36
C SER A 291 -32.13 8.00 4.23
N TRP A 292 -31.98 7.04 3.31
CA TRP A 292 -30.69 6.53 2.87
C TRP A 292 -29.98 7.47 1.87
N ASN A 293 -30.66 8.48 1.35
CA ASN A 293 -30.01 9.52 0.53
C ASN A 293 -29.01 10.29 1.38
N LEU A 294 -27.89 10.71 0.80
CA LEU A 294 -26.85 11.41 1.56
C LEU A 294 -27.37 12.76 2.04
N LYS A 295 -26.87 13.19 3.20
CA LYS A 295 -27.27 14.46 3.80
C LYS A 295 -26.84 15.67 2.96
N HIS A 296 -25.60 15.60 2.46
CA HIS A 296 -24.92 16.76 1.94
C HIS A 296 -24.92 16.88 0.41
N PHE A 297 -24.81 15.76 -0.29
CA PHE A 297 -24.63 15.73 -1.74
C PHE A 297 -25.58 14.74 -2.40
N ASP A 298 -26.30 15.19 -3.42
CA ASP A 298 -27.09 14.33 -4.29
C ASP A 298 -26.17 13.60 -5.27
N TRP A 299 -25.93 12.33 -5.00
CA TRP A 299 -25.15 11.45 -5.87
C TRP A 299 -25.61 10.00 -5.75
N SER A 300 -25.59 9.29 -6.88
CA SER A 300 -25.94 7.87 -6.92
C SER A 300 -25.09 7.07 -7.92
N LEU A 301 -25.12 5.73 -7.81
CA LEU A 301 -24.48 4.85 -8.79
C LEU A 301 -25.11 4.92 -10.20
N ASN A 302 -26.30 5.51 -10.33
CA ASN A 302 -26.96 5.74 -11.61
C ASN A 302 -26.38 6.94 -12.36
N ASP A 303 -25.65 7.82 -11.67
CA ASP A 303 -25.02 8.98 -12.28
C ASP A 303 -23.96 8.48 -13.28
N PRO A 304 -23.82 9.11 -14.46
CA PRO A 304 -22.92 8.60 -15.49
C PRO A 304 -21.45 8.76 -15.08
N LEU A 305 -20.58 7.85 -15.51
CA LEU A 305 -19.13 7.96 -15.27
C LEU A 305 -18.52 9.18 -15.97
N GLU A 306 -19.02 9.47 -17.16
CA GLU A 306 -18.63 10.62 -17.98
C GLU A 306 -19.77 11.63 -18.01
N GLY A 307 -19.45 12.90 -17.75
CA GLY A 307 -20.44 13.97 -17.74
C GLY A 307 -21.45 13.87 -16.59
N ASP A 308 -21.02 13.40 -15.42
CA ASP A 308 -21.83 13.41 -14.20
C ASP A 308 -22.37 14.84 -13.93
N PRO A 309 -23.70 15.06 -13.99
CA PRO A 309 -24.28 16.39 -13.78
C PRO A 309 -24.09 16.90 -12.35
N ASN A 310 -23.80 16.01 -11.40
CA ASN A 310 -23.55 16.31 -9.99
C ASN A 310 -22.05 16.39 -9.66
N SER A 311 -21.17 16.32 -10.66
CA SER A 311 -19.73 16.54 -10.47
C SER A 311 -19.44 17.92 -9.87
N ILE A 312 -18.37 17.99 -9.07
CA ILE A 312 -17.91 19.25 -8.47
C ILE A 312 -16.61 19.66 -9.16
N PRO A 313 -16.64 20.28 -10.34
CA PRO A 313 -15.41 20.69 -11.02
C PRO A 313 -14.72 21.84 -10.26
N SER A 314 -13.43 22.04 -10.52
CA SER A 314 -12.60 23.02 -9.78
C SER A 314 -13.19 24.43 -9.75
N PHE A 315 -13.72 24.92 -10.87
CA PHE A 315 -14.32 26.26 -10.96
C PHE A 315 -15.60 26.41 -10.12
N VAL A 316 -16.30 25.31 -9.81
CA VAL A 316 -17.44 25.32 -8.88
C VAL A 316 -16.92 25.38 -7.45
N TYR A 317 -15.97 24.52 -7.09
CA TYR A 317 -15.41 24.44 -5.73
C TYR A 317 -14.71 25.73 -5.29
N GLU A 318 -13.94 26.35 -6.18
CA GLU A 318 -13.22 27.61 -5.93
C GLU A 318 -14.14 28.84 -6.00
N GLY A 319 -15.39 28.66 -6.41
CA GLY A 319 -16.39 29.72 -6.45
C GLY A 319 -16.76 30.22 -5.06
N ALA A 320 -16.92 31.54 -4.92
CA ALA A 320 -17.23 32.17 -3.63
C ALA A 320 -18.54 31.70 -2.98
N SER A 321 -19.44 31.09 -3.76
CA SER A 321 -20.72 30.55 -3.29
C SER A 321 -20.68 29.05 -2.97
N PHE A 322 -19.53 28.39 -3.11
CA PHE A 322 -19.43 26.97 -2.83
C PHE A 322 -19.64 26.71 -1.33
N ASN A 323 -20.54 25.78 -1.03
CA ASN A 323 -20.73 25.27 0.31
C ASN A 323 -20.19 23.82 0.37
N PRO A 324 -19.12 23.55 1.14
CA PRO A 324 -18.53 22.21 1.25
C PRO A 324 -19.42 21.22 2.03
N LEU A 325 -20.43 21.71 2.76
CA LEU A 325 -21.43 20.91 3.45
C LEU A 325 -22.83 21.46 3.13
N PRO A 326 -23.27 21.38 1.86
CA PRO A 326 -24.61 21.82 1.51
C PRO A 326 -25.61 20.96 2.27
N SER A 327 -26.75 21.50 2.72
CA SER A 327 -27.74 20.73 3.47
C SER A 327 -28.90 20.31 2.56
N GLN A 328 -28.58 19.66 1.43
CA GLN A 328 -29.57 19.30 0.40
C GLN A 328 -30.66 18.36 0.95
N ASN A 329 -30.30 17.45 1.86
CA ASN A 329 -31.23 16.58 2.55
C ASN A 329 -30.90 16.54 4.06
N PRO A 330 -31.40 17.49 4.87
CA PRO A 330 -31.01 17.62 6.29
C PRO A 330 -31.18 16.35 7.13
N ALA A 331 -32.11 15.47 6.74
CA ALA A 331 -32.42 14.21 7.42
C ALA A 331 -31.82 12.97 6.74
N GLY A 332 -30.97 13.18 5.72
CA GLY A 332 -30.26 12.13 5.01
C GLY A 332 -29.12 11.51 5.81
N PHE A 333 -28.61 10.39 5.29
CA PHE A 333 -27.51 9.63 5.85
C PHE A 333 -26.18 10.41 5.79
N ASP A 334 -25.40 10.35 6.86
CA ASP A 334 -24.04 10.91 6.93
C ASP A 334 -23.20 10.16 7.96
N ALA A 335 -21.89 10.10 7.77
CA ALA A 335 -20.98 9.55 8.78
C ALA A 335 -20.89 10.49 10.00
N PRO A 336 -20.51 10.00 11.19
CA PRO A 336 -20.31 10.88 12.34
C PRO A 336 -19.10 11.80 12.07
N ARG A 337 -19.33 13.11 12.08
CA ARG A 337 -18.28 14.13 11.82
C ARG A 337 -17.54 14.58 13.07
N THR A 338 -18.00 14.19 14.26
CA THR A 338 -17.37 14.49 15.54
C THR A 338 -16.78 13.21 16.11
N ARG A 339 -15.50 13.26 16.47
CA ARG A 339 -14.81 12.14 17.11
C ARG A 339 -15.42 11.85 18.48
N THR A 340 -15.91 10.64 18.68
CA THR A 340 -16.49 10.19 19.96
C THR A 340 -16.13 8.72 20.22
N PRO A 341 -14.89 8.42 20.63
CA PRO A 341 -14.44 7.04 20.86
C PRO A 341 -15.34 6.32 21.86
N GLY A 342 -15.65 5.05 21.59
CA GLY A 342 -16.58 4.25 22.39
C GLY A 342 -18.06 4.48 22.04
N ASN A 343 -18.38 5.45 21.18
CA ASN A 343 -19.68 5.52 20.55
C ASN A 343 -19.71 4.58 19.34
N ARG A 344 -20.69 3.67 19.31
CA ARG A 344 -20.79 2.63 18.27
C ARG A 344 -20.84 3.19 16.84
N TRP A 345 -21.50 4.34 16.63
CA TRP A 345 -21.58 4.96 15.32
C TRP A 345 -20.21 5.48 14.86
N TRP A 346 -19.51 6.16 15.77
CA TRP A 346 -18.14 6.62 15.56
C TRP A 346 -17.17 5.46 15.32
N ASP A 347 -17.16 4.46 16.19
CA ASP A 347 -16.21 3.34 16.11
C ASP A 347 -16.40 2.53 14.82
N THR A 348 -17.64 2.43 14.33
CA THR A 348 -17.94 1.74 13.06
C THR A 348 -17.47 2.55 11.85
N TRP A 349 -17.58 3.88 11.90
CA TRP A 349 -17.01 4.75 10.88
C TRP A 349 -15.49 4.70 10.88
N ASP A 350 -14.85 4.77 12.06
CA ASP A 350 -13.39 4.68 12.18
C ASP A 350 -12.85 3.34 11.68
N PHE A 351 -13.57 2.26 11.95
CA PHE A 351 -13.27 0.96 11.37
C PHE A 351 -13.44 0.93 9.85
N PHE A 352 -14.52 1.51 9.33
CA PHE A 352 -14.74 1.59 7.88
C PHE A 352 -13.65 2.40 7.16
N ARG A 353 -13.12 3.44 7.80
CA ARG A 353 -11.97 4.18 7.28
C ARG A 353 -10.76 3.27 7.06
N ALA A 354 -10.44 2.41 8.03
CA ALA A 354 -9.37 1.42 7.87
C ALA A 354 -9.71 0.35 6.81
N ILE A 355 -10.99 -0.03 6.69
CA ILE A 355 -11.47 -0.92 5.62
C ILE A 355 -11.26 -0.31 4.23
N MET A 356 -11.46 1.00 4.04
CA MET A 356 -11.17 1.64 2.75
C MET A 356 -9.69 1.56 2.38
N VAL A 357 -8.78 1.80 3.34
CA VAL A 357 -7.33 1.64 3.12
C VAL A 357 -6.98 0.18 2.78
N TRP A 358 -7.56 -0.78 3.51
CA TRP A 358 -7.35 -2.20 3.24
C TRP A 358 -7.88 -2.64 1.87
N HIS A 359 -9.10 -2.23 1.51
CA HIS A 359 -9.68 -2.48 0.19
C HIS A 359 -8.81 -1.91 -0.92
N TYR A 360 -8.28 -0.70 -0.75
CA TYR A 360 -7.34 -0.11 -1.70
C TYR A 360 -6.10 -0.99 -1.91
N ASN A 361 -5.45 -1.40 -0.81
CA ASN A 361 -4.25 -2.24 -0.86
C ASN A 361 -4.51 -3.60 -1.53
N VAL A 362 -5.64 -4.24 -1.21
CA VAL A 362 -6.05 -5.53 -1.81
C VAL A 362 -6.36 -5.36 -3.30
N ASP A 363 -7.11 -4.33 -3.68
CA ASP A 363 -7.45 -4.04 -5.07
C ASP A 363 -6.18 -3.77 -5.89
N PHE A 364 -5.28 -2.92 -5.39
CA PHE A 364 -4.01 -2.62 -6.05
C PHE A 364 -3.16 -3.87 -6.24
N ALA A 365 -3.01 -4.68 -5.20
CA ALA A 365 -2.29 -5.95 -5.30
C ALA A 365 -2.94 -6.91 -6.31
N ARG A 366 -4.27 -6.99 -6.34
CA ARG A 366 -5.00 -7.78 -7.33
C ARG A 366 -4.72 -7.29 -8.75
N TRP A 367 -4.81 -5.99 -9.01
CA TRP A 367 -4.56 -5.42 -10.34
C TRP A 367 -3.15 -5.72 -10.86
N MET A 368 -2.16 -5.56 -9.98
CA MET A 368 -0.75 -5.80 -10.28
C MET A 368 -0.42 -7.28 -10.52
N THR A 369 -1.05 -8.20 -9.78
CA THR A 369 -0.64 -9.62 -9.74
C THR A 369 -1.54 -10.57 -10.54
N THR A 370 -2.67 -10.09 -11.06
CA THR A 370 -3.59 -10.91 -11.87
C THR A 370 -3.54 -10.60 -13.37
N THR A 371 -2.84 -9.54 -13.77
CA THR A 371 -2.71 -9.17 -15.19
C THR A 371 -1.52 -9.89 -15.81
N ALA A 372 -1.77 -10.66 -16.86
CA ALA A 372 -0.73 -11.39 -17.57
C ALA A 372 -0.07 -10.50 -18.63
N ASP A 373 1.26 -10.55 -18.69
CA ASP A 373 2.03 -9.92 -19.74
C ASP A 373 1.71 -10.53 -21.12
N THR A 374 1.65 -9.68 -22.14
CA THR A 374 1.29 -10.09 -23.50
C THR A 374 2.33 -11.01 -24.14
N ASP A 375 3.61 -10.84 -23.81
CA ASP A 375 4.70 -11.59 -24.44
C ASP A 375 4.97 -12.90 -23.70
N THR A 376 5.21 -12.81 -22.39
CA THR A 376 5.63 -13.94 -21.55
C THR A 376 4.45 -14.75 -21.01
N LYS A 377 3.22 -14.22 -21.10
CA LYS A 377 1.99 -14.81 -20.53
C LYS A 377 2.09 -15.10 -19.03
N ARG A 378 3.02 -14.43 -18.33
CA ARG A 378 3.21 -14.53 -16.88
C ARG A 378 2.55 -13.34 -16.18
N THR A 379 2.14 -13.56 -14.95
CA THR A 379 1.76 -12.49 -14.02
C THR A 379 2.89 -12.24 -13.02
N VAL A 380 2.83 -11.13 -12.28
CA VAL A 380 3.69 -10.92 -11.11
C VAL A 380 3.39 -12.02 -10.11
N PRO A 381 4.39 -12.84 -9.69
CA PRO A 381 4.13 -13.86 -8.69
C PRO A 381 3.72 -13.20 -7.37
N SER A 382 2.56 -13.56 -6.82
CA SER A 382 2.13 -13.11 -5.47
C SER A 382 3.19 -13.44 -4.42
N SER A 383 4.02 -14.44 -4.68
CA SER A 383 5.11 -14.80 -3.80
C SER A 383 6.25 -13.78 -3.71
N LYS A 384 6.32 -12.86 -4.67
CA LYS A 384 7.33 -11.81 -4.84
C LYS A 384 6.72 -10.41 -4.70
N TRP A 385 5.45 -10.33 -4.29
CA TRP A 385 4.70 -9.10 -4.13
C TRP A 385 4.31 -8.91 -2.67
N PHE A 386 4.53 -7.71 -2.14
CA PHE A 386 4.24 -7.35 -0.75
C PHE A 386 3.46 -6.05 -0.71
N SER A 387 2.55 -5.85 0.24
CA SER A 387 2.07 -4.49 0.54
C SER A 387 3.21 -3.62 1.09
N HIS A 388 3.00 -2.32 1.25
CA HIS A 388 4.03 -1.41 1.77
C HIS A 388 3.39 -0.43 2.75
N GLN A 389 3.07 -0.90 3.95
CA GLN A 389 2.20 -0.15 4.85
C GLN A 389 2.94 0.46 6.05
N LEU A 390 2.57 1.69 6.43
CA LEU A 390 2.93 2.24 7.74
C LEU A 390 1.95 1.72 8.82
N PRO A 391 2.40 0.90 9.79
CA PRO A 391 1.53 0.39 10.86
C PRO A 391 1.35 1.47 11.93
N GLY A 392 0.40 2.39 11.73
CA GLY A 392 0.12 3.52 12.62
C GLY A 392 -0.23 3.11 14.05
N ASP A 393 -0.71 1.88 14.26
CA ASP A 393 -1.01 1.29 15.56
C ASP A 393 0.22 0.76 16.31
N TYR A 394 1.42 0.83 15.73
CA TYR A 394 2.70 0.53 16.38
C TYR A 394 3.74 1.64 16.23
N LEU A 395 3.48 2.62 15.36
CA LEU A 395 4.37 3.74 15.09
C LEU A 395 4.31 4.77 16.24
N PHE A 396 5.45 5.39 16.58
CA PHE A 396 5.54 6.48 17.57
C PHE A 396 4.96 6.12 18.95
N GLY A 397 5.23 4.89 19.41
CA GLY A 397 4.78 4.42 20.73
C GLY A 397 3.30 4.06 20.81
N SER A 398 2.59 4.05 19.67
CA SER A 398 1.23 3.54 19.58
C SER A 398 1.18 2.06 19.93
N SER A 399 0.02 1.62 20.42
CA SER A 399 -0.34 0.21 20.52
C SER A 399 -1.84 0.06 20.27
N PRO A 400 -2.34 -1.14 19.91
CA PRO A 400 -3.79 -1.34 19.78
C PRO A 400 -4.59 -0.99 21.03
N SER A 401 -4.00 -1.19 22.23
CA SER A 401 -4.61 -0.84 23.52
C SER A 401 -4.50 0.65 23.89
N ASN A 402 -3.57 1.37 23.29
CA ASN A 402 -3.33 2.79 23.51
C ASN A 402 -3.00 3.45 22.17
N PRO A 403 -4.01 3.59 21.29
CA PRO A 403 -3.80 4.12 19.95
C PRO A 403 -3.44 5.60 20.03
N ASN A 404 -2.33 5.98 19.42
CA ASN A 404 -1.95 7.39 19.35
C ASN A 404 -2.64 8.12 18.20
N PHE A 405 -2.40 9.42 18.14
CA PHE A 405 -2.97 10.30 17.12
C PHE A 405 -2.64 9.87 15.68
N ARG A 406 -1.48 9.25 15.47
CA ARG A 406 -1.03 8.83 14.14
C ARG A 406 -1.89 7.72 13.54
N LEU A 407 -2.36 6.77 14.35
CA LEU A 407 -3.31 5.75 13.89
C LEU A 407 -4.66 6.38 13.52
N ILE A 408 -5.16 7.24 14.40
CA ILE A 408 -6.48 7.87 14.29
C ILE A 408 -6.59 8.67 12.99
N THR A 409 -5.55 9.40 12.62
CA THR A 409 -5.58 10.27 11.44
C THR A 409 -5.40 9.50 10.15
N SER A 410 -4.56 8.47 10.14
CA SER A 410 -4.23 7.75 8.91
C SER A 410 -5.12 6.55 8.61
N ALA A 411 -5.87 6.08 9.61
CA ALA A 411 -6.67 4.86 9.53
C ALA A 411 -5.88 3.65 9.01
N SER A 412 -4.62 3.54 9.44
CA SER A 412 -3.68 2.55 8.90
C SER A 412 -3.10 1.61 9.96
N PRO A 413 -3.92 0.75 10.59
CA PRO A 413 -3.41 -0.31 11.46
C PRO A 413 -2.67 -1.39 10.64
N TYR A 414 -1.72 -2.11 11.24
CA TYR A 414 -0.84 -3.05 10.52
C TYR A 414 -1.58 -4.07 9.61
N TRP A 415 -2.79 -4.47 10.01
CA TRP A 415 -3.56 -5.49 9.29
C TRP A 415 -4.08 -4.99 7.92
N VAL A 416 -4.14 -3.68 7.66
CA VAL A 416 -4.49 -3.17 6.32
C VAL A 416 -3.42 -3.49 5.28
N GLY A 417 -2.22 -3.90 5.71
CA GLY A 417 -1.18 -4.45 4.86
C GLY A 417 -1.41 -5.92 4.47
N ASP A 418 -2.37 -6.65 5.04
CA ASP A 418 -2.61 -8.04 4.63
C ASP A 418 -3.38 -8.09 3.31
N ILE A 419 -2.65 -8.30 2.22
CA ILE A 419 -3.15 -8.35 0.85
C ILE A 419 -3.31 -9.77 0.31
N SER A 420 -3.46 -10.75 1.19
CA SER A 420 -3.71 -12.14 0.79
C SER A 420 -4.99 -12.26 -0.06
N PRO A 421 -5.03 -13.14 -1.09
CA PRO A 421 -3.97 -14.04 -1.56
C PRO A 421 -3.04 -13.41 -2.62
N TYR A 422 -3.19 -12.11 -2.89
CA TYR A 422 -2.49 -11.42 -3.99
C TYR A 422 -1.05 -11.05 -3.65
N GLY A 423 -0.64 -11.09 -2.38
CA GLY A 423 0.74 -10.90 -1.96
C GLY A 423 0.96 -11.24 -0.50
N GLY A 424 2.16 -10.93 -0.01
CA GLY A 424 2.49 -10.93 1.42
C GLY A 424 2.26 -9.57 2.07
N LEU A 425 2.35 -9.55 3.40
CA LEU A 425 2.25 -8.32 4.20
C LEU A 425 3.61 -7.63 4.25
N GLY A 426 3.74 -6.43 3.70
CA GLY A 426 4.95 -5.62 3.86
C GLY A 426 4.67 -4.34 4.63
N ILE A 427 5.66 -3.92 5.43
CA ILE A 427 5.57 -2.73 6.27
C ILE A 427 6.75 -1.79 6.07
N THR A 428 6.52 -0.50 6.33
CA THR A 428 7.55 0.43 6.75
C THR A 428 7.68 0.33 8.27
N SER A 429 8.91 0.27 8.78
CA SER A 429 9.17 0.21 10.22
C SER A 429 10.28 1.16 10.64
N PHE A 430 9.88 2.18 11.37
CA PHE A 430 10.79 3.15 11.97
C PHE A 430 10.66 3.13 13.48
N ASN A 431 11.78 2.89 14.17
CA ASN A 431 11.84 3.13 15.60
C ASN A 431 12.23 4.57 15.85
N ILE A 432 11.62 5.20 16.85
CA ILE A 432 11.95 6.56 17.24
C ILE A 432 12.82 6.56 18.47
N ASN A 433 13.96 7.23 18.36
CA ASN A 433 14.87 7.52 19.45
C ASN A 433 14.50 8.87 20.06
N ALA A 434 13.85 8.85 21.23
CA ALA A 434 13.44 10.06 21.93
C ALA A 434 14.57 10.65 22.81
N GLY A 435 15.78 10.06 22.79
CA GLY A 435 16.89 10.44 23.65
C GLY A 435 16.78 9.86 25.07
N GLY A 436 17.85 10.00 25.85
CA GLY A 436 17.87 9.55 27.26
C GLY A 436 17.67 8.03 27.47
N GLY A 437 17.85 7.21 26.43
CA GLY A 437 17.58 5.77 26.46
C GLY A 437 16.13 5.39 26.16
N HIS A 438 15.27 6.36 25.82
CA HIS A 438 13.88 6.11 25.47
C HIS A 438 13.70 5.82 23.97
N TYR A 439 13.12 4.66 23.66
CA TYR A 439 12.86 4.22 22.30
C TYR A 439 11.41 3.77 22.12
N PHE A 440 10.84 4.15 20.99
CA PHE A 440 9.58 3.59 20.51
C PHE A 440 9.90 2.50 19.47
N HIS A 441 9.67 1.24 19.83
CA HIS A 441 10.07 0.08 19.04
C HIS A 441 8.94 -0.43 18.14
N THR A 442 8.84 0.08 16.91
CA THR A 442 7.82 -0.35 15.95
C THR A 442 8.02 -1.81 15.54
N THR A 443 9.21 -2.19 15.07
CA THR A 443 9.50 -3.53 14.54
C THR A 443 9.25 -4.62 15.59
N ARG A 444 9.86 -4.47 16.79
CA ARG A 444 9.71 -5.43 17.89
C ARG A 444 8.25 -5.67 18.28
N ASN A 445 7.41 -4.65 18.19
CA ASN A 445 6.01 -4.74 18.62
C ASN A 445 5.08 -5.31 17.53
N VAL A 446 5.28 -4.92 16.26
CA VAL A 446 4.39 -5.31 15.16
C VAL A 446 4.71 -6.70 14.59
N VAL A 447 5.98 -7.10 14.54
CA VAL A 447 6.41 -8.35 13.89
C VAL A 447 5.80 -9.61 14.52
N PRO A 448 5.68 -9.74 15.86
CA PRO A 448 4.98 -10.87 16.46
C PRO A 448 3.53 -11.02 15.98
N GLN A 449 2.83 -9.89 15.75
CA GLN A 449 1.45 -9.89 15.27
C GLN A 449 1.36 -10.33 13.81
N ILE A 450 2.27 -9.84 12.97
CA ILE A 450 2.39 -10.28 11.57
C ILE A 450 2.67 -11.79 11.53
N SER A 451 3.60 -12.27 12.34
CA SER A 451 3.94 -13.70 12.40
C SER A 451 2.76 -14.56 12.87
N ALA A 452 1.95 -14.07 13.82
CA ALA A 452 0.76 -14.78 14.30
C ALA A 452 -0.30 -15.00 13.21
N ARG A 453 -0.29 -14.17 12.14
CA ARG A 453 -1.18 -14.36 10.98
C ARG A 453 -0.71 -15.50 10.05
N GLY A 454 0.51 -15.99 10.20
CA GLY A 454 1.05 -17.05 9.34
C GLY A 454 1.23 -16.64 7.88
N VAL A 455 1.37 -15.34 7.61
CA VAL A 455 1.56 -14.78 6.26
C VAL A 455 3.04 -14.60 5.95
N ARG A 456 3.40 -14.66 4.66
CA ARG A 456 4.71 -14.19 4.23
C ARG A 456 4.78 -12.68 4.40
N TRP A 457 5.93 -12.17 4.83
CA TRP A 457 6.09 -10.76 5.10
C TRP A 457 7.45 -10.18 4.73
N ALA A 458 7.50 -8.85 4.65
CA ALA A 458 8.68 -8.06 4.33
C ALA A 458 8.72 -6.75 5.14
N ILE A 459 9.91 -6.17 5.29
CA ILE A 459 10.07 -4.78 5.73
C ILE A 459 10.64 -4.01 4.54
N LEU A 460 9.87 -3.09 3.98
CA LEU A 460 10.17 -2.42 2.71
C LEU A 460 10.76 -1.02 2.87
N GLU A 461 10.81 -0.56 4.11
CA GLU A 461 11.58 0.58 4.56
C GLU A 461 11.83 0.41 6.06
N TRP A 462 13.10 0.41 6.48
CA TRP A 462 13.48 0.03 7.85
C TRP A 462 14.58 0.90 8.41
N ASN A 463 14.33 1.54 9.56
CA ASN A 463 15.41 2.10 10.37
C ASN A 463 15.16 1.81 11.88
N PRO A 464 16.04 1.03 12.52
CA PRO A 464 15.95 0.68 13.95
C PRO A 464 16.14 1.84 14.94
N SER A 465 16.53 3.03 14.48
CA SER A 465 16.67 4.21 15.34
C SER A 465 16.70 5.50 14.51
N VAL A 466 15.65 6.31 14.64
CA VAL A 466 15.59 7.66 14.08
C VAL A 466 15.38 8.69 15.21
N PRO A 467 16.33 9.63 15.44
CA PRO A 467 17.66 9.71 14.84
C PRO A 467 18.57 8.52 15.18
N VAL A 468 19.68 8.38 14.45
CA VAL A 468 20.69 7.32 14.64
C VAL A 468 21.17 7.27 16.10
N SER A 469 21.27 6.06 16.65
CA SER A 469 21.88 5.80 17.95
C SER A 469 23.36 5.45 17.79
N ASN A 470 24.17 5.86 18.77
CA ASN A 470 25.56 5.40 18.87
C ASN A 470 25.68 4.07 19.63
N SER A 471 24.59 3.56 20.22
CA SER A 471 24.57 2.28 20.93
C SER A 471 24.35 1.13 19.96
N LEU A 472 25.32 0.22 19.88
CA LEU A 472 25.22 -1.01 19.08
C LEU A 472 24.08 -1.91 19.57
N ASP A 473 23.89 -2.00 20.88
CA ASP A 473 22.87 -2.85 21.53
C ASP A 473 21.44 -2.58 21.02
N VAL A 474 21.12 -1.32 20.70
CA VAL A 474 19.81 -0.95 20.14
C VAL A 474 19.57 -1.66 18.80
N TYR A 475 20.60 -1.76 17.96
CA TYR A 475 20.53 -2.41 16.66
C TYR A 475 20.59 -3.93 16.78
N GLU A 476 21.43 -4.48 17.66
CA GLU A 476 21.52 -5.94 17.89
C GLU A 476 20.18 -6.54 18.35
N GLN A 477 19.48 -5.81 19.22
CA GLN A 477 18.13 -6.17 19.67
C GLN A 477 17.11 -6.27 18.54
N GLU A 478 17.23 -5.42 17.53
CA GLU A 478 16.36 -5.39 16.36
C GLU A 478 16.76 -6.47 15.35
N MET A 479 18.07 -6.73 15.17
CA MET A 479 18.54 -7.87 14.39
C MET A 479 18.02 -9.20 14.93
N ALA A 480 17.98 -9.38 16.25
CA ALA A 480 17.43 -10.59 16.86
C ALA A 480 15.96 -10.84 16.47
N VAL A 481 15.15 -9.79 16.32
CA VAL A 481 13.76 -9.89 15.83
C VAL A 481 13.75 -10.36 14.38
N ILE A 482 14.60 -9.79 13.52
CA ILE A 482 14.71 -10.20 12.11
C ILE A 482 15.17 -11.66 11.98
N GLU A 483 16.15 -12.09 12.78
CA GLU A 483 16.63 -13.48 12.79
C GLU A 483 15.56 -14.46 13.27
N GLN A 484 14.78 -14.07 14.28
CA GLN A 484 13.70 -14.89 14.84
C GLN A 484 12.56 -15.09 13.84
N TYR A 485 12.08 -13.99 13.23
CA TYR A 485 10.85 -13.98 12.44
C TYR A 485 11.05 -14.05 10.92
N LYS A 486 12.30 -13.95 10.45
CA LYS A 486 12.76 -14.30 9.10
C LYS A 486 11.90 -13.69 7.97
N PRO A 487 11.83 -12.35 7.87
CA PRO A 487 11.19 -11.71 6.71
C PRO A 487 11.85 -12.15 5.42
N THR A 488 11.10 -12.13 4.31
CA THR A 488 11.63 -12.50 2.99
C THR A 488 12.54 -11.40 2.42
N VAL A 489 12.16 -10.14 2.66
CA VAL A 489 12.89 -8.95 2.21
C VAL A 489 12.99 -7.98 3.38
N VAL A 490 14.17 -7.40 3.59
CA VAL A 490 14.38 -6.26 4.48
C VAL A 490 15.08 -5.14 3.73
N VAL A 491 14.59 -3.92 3.88
CA VAL A 491 15.09 -2.73 3.19
C VAL A 491 15.59 -1.71 4.21
N PRO A 492 16.87 -1.80 4.63
CA PRO A 492 17.51 -0.78 5.44
C PRO A 492 17.46 0.60 4.78
N TRP A 493 16.97 1.61 5.50
CA TRP A 493 16.93 3.00 5.04
C TRP A 493 18.08 3.79 5.68
N ALA A 494 19.01 4.37 4.90
CA ALA A 494 19.22 4.28 3.45
C ALA A 494 20.71 4.30 3.08
N TRP A 495 21.03 3.66 1.96
CA TRP A 495 22.39 3.53 1.41
C TRP A 495 22.77 4.74 0.57
N GLY A 496 23.95 5.31 0.84
CA GLY A 496 24.45 6.49 0.14
C GLY A 496 23.76 7.79 0.53
N SER A 497 23.02 7.79 1.66
CA SER A 497 22.38 9.00 2.18
C SER A 497 23.44 10.01 2.64
N THR A 498 23.26 11.26 2.24
CA THR A 498 24.04 12.39 2.77
C THR A 498 23.48 12.90 4.10
N GLN A 499 22.27 12.48 4.48
CA GLN A 499 21.66 12.83 5.76
C GLN A 499 22.15 11.87 6.84
N PRO A 500 22.92 12.33 7.85
CA PRO A 500 23.47 11.45 8.87
C PRO A 500 22.39 10.71 9.68
N ALA A 501 21.21 11.34 9.85
CA ALA A 501 20.10 10.79 10.62
C ALA A 501 19.44 9.56 9.98
N SER A 502 19.70 9.29 8.70
CA SER A 502 19.10 8.16 7.96
C SER A 502 20.14 7.27 7.30
N ARG A 503 21.44 7.52 7.46
CA ARG A 503 22.49 6.76 6.77
C ARG A 503 22.71 5.40 7.41
N VAL A 504 22.87 4.34 6.60
CA VAL A 504 23.28 3.01 7.09
C VAL A 504 24.80 2.96 7.27
N GLU A 505 25.56 3.43 6.28
CA GLU A 505 27.01 3.21 6.25
C GLU A 505 27.76 3.94 7.37
N ASN A 506 28.76 3.25 7.92
CA ASN A 506 29.65 3.65 9.00
C ASN A 506 28.89 3.98 10.29
N THR A 507 27.79 3.28 10.55
CA THR A 507 27.00 3.41 11.77
C THR A 507 26.95 2.09 12.55
N PRO A 508 26.55 2.10 13.83
CA PRO A 508 26.28 0.86 14.56
C PRO A 508 25.17 0.00 13.92
N PHE A 509 24.28 0.60 13.11
CA PHE A 509 23.30 -0.15 12.31
C PHE A 509 23.98 -1.06 11.28
N GLU A 510 24.94 -0.55 10.50
CA GLU A 510 25.69 -1.37 9.54
C GLU A 510 26.42 -2.53 10.24
N ILE A 511 27.05 -2.25 11.39
CA ILE A 511 27.79 -3.26 12.17
C ILE A 511 26.85 -4.39 12.58
N ALA A 512 25.74 -4.07 13.24
CA ALA A 512 24.77 -5.07 13.68
C ALA A 512 24.15 -5.84 12.50
N LEU A 513 23.82 -5.15 11.40
CA LEU A 513 23.27 -5.77 10.20
C LEU A 513 24.24 -6.76 9.55
N ARG A 514 25.52 -6.37 9.41
CA ARG A 514 26.58 -7.25 8.91
C ARG A 514 26.74 -8.48 9.80
N ASP A 515 26.74 -8.30 11.11
CA ASP A 515 26.93 -9.40 12.06
C ASP A 515 25.73 -10.37 12.04
N MET A 516 24.51 -9.85 11.89
CA MET A 516 23.30 -10.65 11.64
C MET A 516 23.44 -11.49 10.37
N ILE A 517 23.83 -10.86 9.25
CA ILE A 517 24.04 -11.56 7.97
C ILE A 517 25.08 -12.66 8.13
N ALA A 518 26.21 -12.38 8.80
CA ALA A 518 27.25 -13.36 9.04
C ALA A 518 26.74 -14.61 9.79
N ARG A 519 25.79 -14.44 10.72
CA ARG A 519 25.17 -15.56 11.46
C ARG A 519 24.19 -16.38 10.62
N VAL A 520 23.38 -15.73 9.76
CA VAL A 520 22.28 -16.41 9.05
C VAL A 520 22.62 -16.85 7.62
N LYS A 521 23.71 -16.36 7.04
CA LYS A 521 23.99 -16.54 5.62
C LYS A 521 24.23 -17.99 5.18
N ASP A 522 24.74 -18.89 6.03
CA ASP A 522 25.16 -20.24 5.61
C ASP A 522 24.39 -21.41 6.24
N GLY A 523 23.44 -21.14 7.12
CA GLY A 523 22.59 -22.18 7.70
C GLY A 523 21.23 -21.63 8.15
N PRO A 524 20.17 -22.45 8.16
CA PRO A 524 19.07 -22.15 9.06
C PRO A 524 19.69 -22.12 10.45
N THR A 525 19.64 -20.99 11.15
CA THR A 525 20.01 -20.93 12.56
C THR A 525 19.21 -22.00 13.30
N SER A 526 19.86 -23.14 13.56
CA SER A 526 19.46 -24.18 14.49
C SER A 526 19.95 -23.69 15.84
N GLY A 527 19.37 -22.58 16.28
CA GLY A 527 19.72 -21.92 17.51
C GLY A 527 18.42 -21.59 18.20
N SER A 528 18.09 -22.37 19.22
CA SER A 528 17.32 -21.92 20.36
C SER A 528 18.00 -20.67 20.94
N PHE A 529 17.80 -19.51 20.30
CA PHE A 529 17.86 -18.26 21.02
C PHE A 529 16.56 -18.20 21.81
N GLY A 530 16.57 -18.84 22.97
CA GLY A 530 15.85 -18.26 24.09
C GLY A 530 16.76 -17.15 24.62
N PRO A 531 16.51 -15.87 24.29
CA PRO A 531 16.59 -14.93 25.37
C PRO A 531 15.43 -15.26 26.30
N SER A 532 15.69 -15.34 27.60
CA SER A 532 14.68 -15.11 28.62
C SER A 532 14.20 -13.65 28.53
N PHE A 533 13.63 -13.25 27.40
CA PHE A 533 12.65 -12.19 27.41
C PHE A 533 11.37 -12.89 27.80
N ALA A 534 11.08 -12.85 29.10
CA ALA A 534 9.68 -12.81 29.47
C ALA A 534 9.03 -11.78 28.53
N PRO A 535 7.85 -12.05 27.94
CA PRO A 535 7.00 -10.94 27.56
C PRO A 535 7.06 -9.99 28.75
N MET A 536 7.18 -8.69 28.53
CA MET A 536 6.93 -7.74 29.58
C MET A 536 5.47 -7.96 29.96
N PHE A 537 5.25 -8.94 30.83
CA PHE A 537 4.02 -9.21 31.50
C PHE A 537 3.82 -7.93 32.28
N LEU A 538 2.71 -7.26 31.96
CA LEU A 538 2.07 -6.37 32.90
C LEU A 538 2.15 -7.03 34.29
N PRO A 539 2.53 -6.27 35.33
CA PRO A 539 2.86 -6.81 36.63
C PRO A 539 1.84 -7.85 37.11
N PRO A 540 2.28 -9.03 37.61
CA PRO A 540 1.39 -10.11 37.99
C PRO A 540 0.58 -9.71 39.22
N GLY A 541 -0.69 -9.42 39.00
CA GLY A 541 -1.62 -8.92 40.02
C GLY A 541 -2.97 -8.49 39.44
N GLU A 542 -3.00 -8.14 38.16
CA GLU A 542 -4.24 -8.07 37.38
C GLU A 542 -4.23 -9.21 36.39
N THR A 543 -5.09 -10.20 36.59
CA THR A 543 -5.59 -10.97 35.46
C THR A 543 -6.12 -9.95 34.46
N ALA A 544 -5.35 -9.66 33.41
CA ALA A 544 -5.82 -8.95 32.23
C ALA A 544 -6.87 -9.85 31.57
N ASP A 545 -8.04 -9.84 32.20
CA ASP A 545 -9.30 -10.01 31.52
C ASP A 545 -9.21 -9.03 30.36
N LEU A 546 -8.95 -9.56 29.16
CA LEU A 546 -9.11 -8.85 27.89
C LEU A 546 -10.60 -8.58 27.70
N ARG A 547 -11.22 -7.91 28.67
CA ARG A 547 -12.48 -7.22 28.49
C ARG A 547 -12.15 -6.11 27.51
N PRO A 548 -12.74 -6.15 26.32
CA PRO A 548 -12.76 -4.98 25.46
C PRO A 548 -13.29 -3.82 26.30
N LEU A 549 -12.81 -2.61 26.02
CA LEU A 549 -13.57 -1.40 26.29
C LEU A 549 -15.05 -1.70 25.97
N GLY A 550 -15.88 -1.70 27.03
CA GLY A 550 -17.33 -1.89 27.02
C GLY A 550 -17.93 -2.76 25.91
N SER A 551 -18.02 -4.08 26.13
CA SER A 551 -19.11 -4.95 25.67
C SER A 551 -19.89 -4.54 24.39
N LEU A 552 -19.24 -4.36 23.25
CA LEU A 552 -19.90 -4.28 21.94
C LEU A 552 -18.98 -4.88 20.87
N TRP A 553 -19.13 -6.19 20.66
CA TRP A 553 -18.62 -7.00 19.53
C TRP A 553 -17.08 -7.17 19.43
N PRO A 554 -16.56 -8.40 19.27
CA PRO A 554 -15.21 -8.57 18.76
C PRO A 554 -15.23 -8.13 17.29
N ILE A 555 -14.65 -6.96 16.98
CA ILE A 555 -14.29 -6.60 15.61
C ILE A 555 -13.32 -7.70 15.14
N ARG A 556 -13.85 -8.69 14.42
CA ARG A 556 -13.03 -9.72 13.81
C ARG A 556 -12.26 -9.03 12.70
N VAL A 557 -10.96 -8.82 12.91
CA VAL A 557 -10.04 -8.54 11.80
C VAL A 557 -10.37 -9.54 10.69
N PRO A 558 -10.56 -9.10 9.42
CA PRO A 558 -10.98 -9.98 8.35
C PRO A 558 -10.17 -11.27 8.36
N ARG A 559 -10.83 -12.39 8.69
CA ARG A 559 -10.20 -13.71 8.62
C ARG A 559 -10.09 -14.07 7.15
N ARG A 560 -9.01 -14.78 6.81
CA ARG A 560 -8.80 -15.38 5.49
C ARG A 560 -10.11 -15.99 5.00
N GLN A 561 -10.64 -15.52 3.87
CA GLN A 561 -11.68 -16.25 3.17
C GLN A 561 -11.02 -17.54 2.67
N GLU A 562 -11.22 -18.64 3.41
CA GLU A 562 -10.92 -19.97 2.91
C GLU A 562 -11.91 -20.24 1.78
N LYS A 563 -11.41 -20.20 0.54
CA LYS A 563 -12.07 -20.77 -0.64
C LYS A 563 -11.35 -22.04 -1.02
#